data_AF-A0A967IF51-F1
#
_entry.id   AF-A0A967IF51-F1
#
_cell.length_a   1.000
_cell.length_b   1.000
_cell.length_c   1.000
_cell.angle_alpha   90.00
_cell.angle_beta   90.00
_cell.angle_gamma   90.00
#
_symmetry.space_group_name_H-M   'P 1'
#
loop_
_entity.id
_entity.type
_entity.pdbx_description
1 polymer ?
#
loop_
_entity_poly.entity_id
_entity_poly.type
_entity_poly.pdbx_seq_one_letter_code
_entity_poly.pdbx_strand_id
1 'polypeptide(L)'
;MSKSNINRASVSALDDILGKTFPVLDHGHVRVIDYMGDDAAIVQAARVSYGAGTKKVHEDRGLIRYLMRHGHTTPFEMCEIKLHVR
;
A
#
# COMPACT_ATOMS: atom_id res chain seq x y z
N MET A 1 25.37 -17.32 -9.23
CA MET A 1 24.03 -16.75 -8.99
C MET A 1 24.18 -15.49 -8.16
N SER A 2 23.83 -14.33 -8.72
CA SER A 2 23.79 -13.07 -7.97
C SER A 2 22.70 -13.17 -6.89
N LYS A 3 23.03 -12.87 -5.63
CA LYS A 3 22.03 -12.77 -4.57
C LYS A 3 21.21 -11.50 -4.82
N SER A 4 19.99 -11.66 -5.32
CA SER A 4 19.02 -10.56 -5.38
C SER A 4 18.53 -10.26 -3.97
N ASN A 5 18.96 -9.15 -3.38
CA ASN A 5 18.36 -8.63 -2.15
C ASN A 5 16.96 -8.10 -2.48
N ILE A 6 15.93 -8.71 -1.89
CA ILE A 6 14.55 -8.22 -1.98
C ILE A 6 14.30 -7.37 -0.73
N ASN A 7 13.96 -6.10 -0.94
CA ASN A 7 13.57 -5.21 0.14
C ASN A 7 12.05 -5.27 0.33
N ARG A 8 11.59 -5.22 1.58
CA ARG A 8 10.17 -5.06 1.89
C ARG A 8 9.71 -3.65 1.54
N ALA A 9 8.42 -3.51 1.21
CA ALA A 9 7.79 -2.18 1.13
C ALA A 9 7.89 -1.48 2.51
N SER A 10 8.14 -0.18 2.50
CA SER A 10 8.23 0.64 3.71
C SER A 10 7.50 1.96 3.48
N VAL A 11 6.52 2.22 4.33
CA VAL A 11 5.70 3.43 4.31
C VAL A 11 5.93 4.13 5.64
N SER A 12 6.67 5.25 5.64
CA SER A 12 7.06 5.97 6.86
C SER A 12 5.89 6.20 7.82
N ALA A 13 4.73 6.62 7.29
CA ALA A 13 3.54 6.89 8.10
C ALA A 13 2.98 5.62 8.78
N LEU A 14 3.08 4.45 8.15
CA LEU A 14 2.67 3.18 8.75
C LEU A 14 3.73 2.64 9.71
N ASP A 15 5.00 2.74 9.33
CA ASP A 15 6.14 2.35 10.18
C ASP A 15 6.12 3.13 11.50
N ASP A 16 5.75 4.41 11.47
CA ASP A 16 5.60 5.25 12.66
C ASP A 16 4.46 4.81 13.59
N ILE A 17 3.45 4.08 13.10
CA ILE A 17 2.29 3.66 13.91
C ILE A 17 2.19 2.15 14.13
N LEU A 18 3.12 1.37 13.59
CA LEU A 18 3.17 -0.08 13.81
C LEU A 18 3.20 -0.39 15.30
N GLY A 19 2.27 -1.23 15.76
CA GLY A 19 2.14 -1.62 17.15
C GLY A 19 1.56 -0.56 18.09
N LYS A 20 1.34 0.69 17.65
CA LYS A 20 0.70 1.73 18.46
C LYS A 20 -0.80 1.45 18.60
N THR A 21 -1.28 1.56 19.84
CA THR A 21 -2.69 1.36 20.18
C THR A 21 -3.43 2.68 20.16
N PHE A 22 -4.53 2.74 19.42
CA PHE A 22 -5.45 3.87 19.40
C PHE A 22 -6.73 3.50 20.16
N PRO A 23 -7.02 4.12 21.31
CA PRO A 23 -8.24 3.83 22.07
C PRO A 23 -9.48 4.26 21.29
N VAL A 24 -10.54 3.45 21.35
CA VAL A 24 -11.81 3.68 20.65
C VAL A 24 -12.96 3.33 21.59
N LEU A 25 -13.91 4.24 21.76
CA LEU A 25 -14.99 4.12 22.75
C LEU A 25 -14.44 3.90 24.17
N ASP A 26 -15.18 3.18 25.02
CA ASP A 26 -14.89 3.04 26.45
C ASP A 26 -13.85 1.94 26.74
N HIS A 27 -13.83 0.87 25.95
CA HIS A 27 -13.03 -0.33 26.19
C HIS A 27 -12.34 -0.90 24.94
N GLY A 28 -12.54 -0.24 23.80
CA GLY A 28 -12.03 -0.71 22.52
C GLY A 28 -10.70 -0.09 22.14
N HIS A 29 -10.06 -0.69 21.15
CA HIS A 29 -8.90 -0.11 20.48
C HIS A 29 -8.69 -0.67 19.07
N VAL A 30 -7.95 0.10 18.26
CA VAL A 30 -7.43 -0.33 16.97
C VAL A 30 -5.92 -0.22 16.98
N ARG A 31 -5.23 -1.22 16.42
CA ARG A 31 -3.78 -1.24 16.28
C ARG A 31 -3.38 -1.85 14.95
N VAL A 32 -2.45 -1.20 14.25
CA VAL A 32 -1.82 -1.78 13.05
C VAL A 32 -0.78 -2.80 13.51
N ILE A 33 -0.93 -4.04 13.05
CA ILE A 33 -0.03 -5.16 13.35
C ILE A 33 0.99 -5.37 12.25
N ASP A 34 0.57 -5.19 11.00
CA ASP A 34 1.37 -5.50 9.82
C ASP A 34 0.77 -4.81 8.59
N TYR A 35 1.54 -4.66 7.53
CA TYR A 35 1.04 -4.21 6.23
C TYR A 35 1.87 -4.78 5.08
N MET A 36 1.25 -4.88 3.91
CA MET A 36 1.87 -5.31 2.67
C MET A 36 1.56 -4.30 1.56
N GLY A 37 2.55 -4.00 0.73
CA GLY A 37 2.42 -3.11 -0.42
C GLY A 37 2.50 -1.62 -0.06
N ASP A 38 2.67 -0.82 -1.10
CA ASP A 38 2.69 0.65 -1.08
C ASP A 38 2.09 1.19 -2.40
N ASP A 39 2.10 2.50 -2.60
CA ASP A 39 1.62 3.12 -3.84
C ASP A 39 2.28 2.54 -5.11
N ALA A 40 3.53 2.08 -5.02
CA ALA A 40 4.24 1.49 -6.16
C ALA A 40 3.69 0.10 -6.51
N ALA A 41 3.25 -0.69 -5.53
CA ALA A 41 2.57 -1.97 -5.78
C ALA A 41 1.30 -1.79 -6.62
N ILE A 42 0.49 -0.77 -6.30
CA ILE A 42 -0.73 -0.42 -7.05
C ILE A 42 -0.39 -0.02 -8.48
N VAL A 43 0.60 0.86 -8.64
CA VAL A 43 1.03 1.35 -9.95
C VAL A 43 1.62 0.23 -10.81
N GLN A 44 2.44 -0.65 -10.23
CA GLN A 44 3.00 -1.80 -10.92
C GLN A 44 1.89 -2.74 -11.40
N ALA A 45 0.93 -3.08 -10.54
CA ALA A 45 -0.18 -3.95 -10.91
C ALA A 45 -1.07 -3.34 -12.01
N ALA A 46 -1.34 -2.04 -11.94
CA ALA A 46 -2.05 -1.35 -13.02
C ALA A 46 -1.26 -1.35 -14.34
N ARG A 47 0.07 -1.21 -14.29
CA ARG A 47 0.95 -1.16 -15.46
C ARG A 47 1.27 -2.53 -16.05
N VAL A 48 1.14 -3.62 -15.31
CA VAL A 48 1.27 -4.99 -15.85
C VAL A 48 0.33 -5.21 -17.04
N SER A 49 -0.83 -4.56 -17.05
CA SER A 49 -1.79 -4.59 -18.16
C SER A 49 -1.42 -3.72 -19.37
N TYR A 50 -0.51 -2.75 -19.22
CA TYR A 50 -0.22 -1.72 -20.24
C TYR A 50 1.20 -1.78 -20.83
N GLY A 51 2.01 -2.76 -20.44
CA GLY A 51 3.40 -2.89 -20.90
C GLY A 51 4.35 -1.95 -20.17
N ALA A 52 5.62 -2.37 -20.07
CA ALA A 52 6.65 -1.68 -19.30
C ALA A 52 6.96 -0.28 -19.88
N GLY A 53 6.45 0.76 -19.24
CA GLY A 53 6.78 2.16 -19.52
C GLY A 53 7.41 2.83 -18.30
N THR A 54 8.67 3.23 -18.41
CA THR A 54 9.41 4.01 -17.40
C THR A 54 8.91 5.45 -17.37
N LYS A 55 8.12 5.85 -16.37
CA LYS A 55 7.71 7.26 -16.21
C LYS A 55 7.63 7.74 -14.75
N LYS A 56 7.66 9.08 -14.60
CA LYS A 56 7.97 9.87 -13.38
C LYS A 56 6.88 9.77 -12.29
N VAL A 57 7.27 9.95 -11.02
CA VAL A 57 6.42 9.95 -9.80
C VAL A 57 5.15 10.83 -9.90
N HIS A 58 5.19 11.95 -10.62
CA HIS A 58 4.00 12.79 -10.83
C HIS A 58 2.90 12.08 -11.62
N GLU A 59 3.26 11.14 -12.49
CA GLU A 59 2.32 10.33 -13.26
C GLU A 59 1.68 9.24 -12.39
N ASP A 60 2.41 8.71 -11.39
CA ASP A 60 1.93 7.65 -10.50
C ASP A 60 0.74 8.11 -9.65
N ARG A 61 0.84 9.29 -9.04
CA ARG A 61 -0.29 9.91 -8.32
C ARG A 61 -1.47 10.18 -9.25
N GLY A 62 -1.21 10.62 -10.49
CA GLY A 62 -2.23 10.83 -11.50
C GLY A 62 -2.97 9.53 -11.86
N LEU A 63 -2.22 8.45 -12.01
CA LEU A 63 -2.72 7.11 -12.29
C LEU A 63 -3.57 6.58 -11.13
N ILE A 64 -3.07 6.61 -9.89
CA ILE A 64 -3.84 6.16 -8.71
C ILE A 64 -5.18 6.91 -8.61
N ARG A 65 -5.16 8.24 -8.81
CA ARG A 65 -6.39 9.04 -8.83
C ARG A 65 -7.32 8.68 -9.99
N TYR A 66 -6.78 8.37 -11.16
CA TYR A 66 -7.57 7.92 -12.30
C TYR A 66 -8.24 6.57 -12.01
N LEU A 67 -7.49 5.59 -11.48
CA LEU A 67 -8.02 4.27 -11.12
C LEU A 67 -9.17 4.38 -10.11
N MET A 68 -8.98 5.18 -9.06
CA MET A 68 -10.00 5.42 -8.03
C MET A 68 -11.26 6.07 -8.62
N ARG A 69 -11.13 7.11 -9.46
CA ARG A 69 -12.28 7.80 -10.09
C ARG A 69 -13.09 6.91 -11.01
N HIS A 70 -12.49 5.88 -11.59
CA HIS A 70 -13.15 4.98 -12.56
C HIS A 70 -13.44 3.60 -11.96
N GLY A 71 -13.30 3.42 -10.64
CA GLY A 71 -13.62 2.16 -9.97
C GLY A 71 -12.74 0.98 -10.41
N HIS A 72 -11.52 1.23 -10.89
CA HIS A 72 -10.55 0.17 -11.16
C HIS A 72 -9.91 -0.29 -9.86
N THR A 73 -10.59 -1.17 -9.14
CA THR A 73 -10.24 -1.57 -7.77
C THR A 73 -9.19 -2.67 -7.69
N THR A 74 -9.08 -3.57 -8.68
CA THR A 74 -8.14 -4.71 -8.64
C THR A 74 -6.68 -4.32 -8.37
N PRO A 75 -6.12 -3.23 -8.94
CA PRO A 75 -4.76 -2.80 -8.57
C PRO A 75 -4.58 -2.45 -7.09
N PHE A 76 -5.64 -2.03 -6.38
CA PHE A 76 -5.59 -1.71 -4.95
C PHE A 76 -5.58 -2.96 -4.05
N GLU A 77 -5.93 -4.14 -4.57
CA GLU A 77 -5.87 -5.41 -3.84
C GLU A 77 -4.43 -5.87 -3.56
N MET A 78 -3.44 -5.21 -4.16
CA MET A 78 -2.01 -5.47 -3.93
C MET A 78 -1.49 -4.87 -2.61
N CYS A 79 -2.35 -4.14 -1.89
CA CYS A 79 -2.05 -3.55 -0.60
C CYS A 79 -2.96 -4.13 0.48
N GLU A 80 -2.39 -4.51 1.62
CA GLU A 80 -3.14 -5.07 2.76
C GLU A 80 -2.68 -4.44 4.07
N ILE A 81 -3.60 -4.27 5.02
CA ILE A 81 -3.31 -3.83 6.39
C ILE A 81 -3.92 -4.85 7.36
N LYS A 82 -3.08 -5.36 8.27
CA LYS A 82 -3.49 -6.26 9.34
C LYS A 82 -3.77 -5.46 10.60
N LEU A 83 -5.00 -5.57 11.11
CA LEU A 83 -5.45 -4.84 12.28
C LEU A 83 -5.74 -5.79 13.45
N HIS A 84 -5.40 -5.35 14.66
CA HIS A 84 -5.94 -5.91 15.89
C HIS A 84 -7.01 -4.96 16.40
N VAL A 85 -8.23 -5.47 16.57
CA VAL A 85 -9.40 -4.72 17.01
C VAL A 85 -10.01 -5.43 18.20
N ARG A 86 -10.30 -4.67 19.26
CA ARG A 86 -11.10 -5.09 20.41
C ARG A 86 -12.08 -3.99 20.77
#